data_AF-O93971-F1
#
_entry.id   AF-O93971-F1
#
_cell.length_a   1.000
_cell.length_b   1.000
_cell.length_c   1.000
_cell.angle_alpha   90.00
_cell.angle_beta   90.00
_cell.angle_gamma   90.00
#
_symmetry.space_group_name_H-M   'P 1'
#
loop_
_entity.id
_entity.type
_entity.pdbx_description
1 polymer ?
#
loop_
_entity_poly.entity_id
_entity_poly.type
_entity_poly.pdbx_seq_one_letter_code
_entity_poly.pdbx_strand_id
1 'polypeptide(L)'
;AVSASPTPSKHNLYCYAQGKDLFEFHINDTVTKDVCKSLNSGKYHNMNNEKYCSVADYDVKWFKERCQSHPTDVKTTKWIAGTDLKIEMDPKEPYELYCFNYYTTFGNLPDAGAKELDDDATKKACSALKSGKYQSDPKKKSCRMDKKDIDQFKEQCSQYQPSDRPPYGDWSAGTSLNVVLNLKKNA
;
A
#
# COMPACT_ATOMS: atom_id res chain seq x y z
N ALA A 1 46.07 7.91 8.17
CA ALA A 1 44.83 7.12 8.14
C ALA A 1 43.84 7.85 7.26
N VAL A 2 43.44 7.28 6.12
CA VAL A 2 42.39 7.86 5.27
C VAL A 2 41.08 7.51 5.96
N SER A 3 40.48 8.48 6.63
CA SER A 3 39.15 8.34 7.22
C SER A 3 38.18 8.02 6.07
N ALA A 4 37.68 6.79 6.03
CA ALA A 4 36.59 6.45 5.13
C ALA A 4 35.37 7.29 5.54
N SER A 5 34.98 8.23 4.69
CA SER A 5 33.73 8.97 4.87
C SER A 5 32.59 7.95 5.01
N PRO A 6 31.70 8.10 6.01
CA PRO A 6 30.58 7.19 6.16
C PRO A 6 29.77 7.17 4.88
N THR A 7 29.48 5.98 4.37
CA THR A 7 28.64 5.84 3.17
C THR A 7 27.27 6.41 3.52
N PRO A 8 26.71 7.34 2.73
CA PRO A 8 25.40 7.91 3.01
C PRO A 8 24.35 6.80 3.09
N SER A 9 23.49 6.83 4.11
CA SER A 9 22.33 5.92 4.17
C SER A 9 21.45 6.15 2.96
N LYS A 10 20.98 5.04 2.37
CA LYS A 10 20.11 5.04 1.19
C LYS A 10 18.75 4.46 1.53
N HIS A 11 17.71 5.03 0.92
CA HIS A 11 16.32 4.62 1.09
C HIS A 11 15.74 4.22 -0.25
N ASN A 12 15.03 3.09 -0.27
CA ASN A 12 14.26 2.67 -1.44
C ASN A 12 12.85 3.29 -1.34
N LEU A 13 12.55 4.18 -2.28
CA LEU A 13 11.34 5.00 -2.28
C LEU A 13 10.54 4.80 -3.56
N TYR A 14 9.23 4.95 -3.42
CA TYR A 14 8.22 4.82 -4.45
C TYR A 14 7.29 6.04 -4.41
N CYS A 15 6.78 6.46 -5.56
CA CYS A 15 5.62 7.34 -5.65
C CYS A 15 4.36 6.47 -5.78
N TYR A 16 3.48 6.55 -4.79
CA TYR A 16 2.17 5.90 -4.80
C TYR A 16 1.10 6.87 -5.32
N ALA A 17 0.29 6.39 -6.26
CA ALA A 17 -0.94 7.02 -6.70
C ALA A 17 -2.11 6.46 -5.88
N GLN A 18 -2.90 7.33 -5.27
CA GLN A 18 -4.17 6.98 -4.66
C GLN A 18 -5.27 7.01 -5.73
N GLY A 19 -6.01 5.90 -5.86
CA GLY A 19 -7.16 5.81 -6.74
C GLY A 19 -8.31 6.73 -6.31
N LYS A 20 -9.45 6.65 -7.02
CA LYS A 20 -10.70 7.29 -6.58
C LYS A 20 -11.26 6.65 -5.32
N ASP A 21 -11.04 5.35 -5.17
CA ASP A 21 -11.34 4.65 -3.95
C ASP A 21 -10.19 4.89 -2.96
N LEU A 22 -10.53 5.47 -1.80
CA LEU A 22 -9.57 5.97 -0.80
C LEU A 22 -8.59 4.89 -0.30
N PHE A 23 -8.87 3.62 -0.60
CA PHE A 23 -8.13 2.47 -0.11
C PHE A 23 -7.20 1.87 -1.16
N GLU A 24 -7.23 2.33 -2.41
CA GLU A 24 -6.36 1.82 -3.46
C GLU A 24 -5.11 2.71 -3.58
N PHE A 25 -3.95 2.13 -3.29
CA PHE A 25 -2.66 2.73 -3.57
C PHE A 25 -1.86 1.84 -4.51
N HIS A 26 -1.37 2.41 -5.60
CA HIS A 26 -0.53 1.70 -6.55
C HIS A 26 0.80 2.42 -6.71
N ILE A 27 1.89 1.67 -6.79
CA ILE A 27 3.18 2.22 -7.20
C ILE A 27 3.04 2.70 -8.64
N ASN A 28 3.42 3.95 -8.91
CA ASN A 28 3.57 4.43 -10.27
C ASN A 28 5.05 4.44 -10.64
N ASP A 29 5.45 3.48 -11.46
CA ASP A 29 6.82 3.32 -11.91
C ASP A 29 7.33 4.54 -12.69
N THR A 30 6.53 5.02 -13.65
CA THR A 30 6.89 6.18 -14.49
C THR A 30 7.22 7.40 -13.62
N VAL A 31 6.33 7.75 -12.69
CA VAL A 31 6.54 8.90 -11.80
C VAL A 31 7.70 8.65 -10.85
N THR A 32 7.82 7.44 -10.29
CA THR A 32 8.94 7.06 -9.41
C THR A 32 10.28 7.24 -10.13
N LYS A 33 10.38 6.76 -11.37
CA LYS A 33 11.57 6.85 -12.23
C LYS A 33 11.90 8.28 -12.61
N ASP A 34 10.91 9.09 -12.96
CA ASP A 34 11.11 10.47 -13.36
C ASP A 34 11.56 11.35 -12.19
N VAL A 35 10.91 11.20 -11.02
CA VAL A 35 11.37 11.84 -9.79
C VAL A 35 12.80 11.39 -9.47
N CYS A 36 13.10 10.09 -9.58
CA CYS A 36 14.42 9.56 -9.29
C CYS A 36 15.53 10.21 -10.12
N LYS A 37 15.32 10.35 -11.43
CA LYS A 37 16.29 10.98 -12.35
C LYS A 37 16.54 12.45 -12.06
N SER A 38 15.60 13.12 -11.40
CA SER A 38 15.70 14.55 -11.08
C SER A 38 16.52 14.86 -9.82
N LEU A 39 16.92 13.82 -9.07
CA LEU A 39 17.65 13.94 -7.81
C LEU A 39 19.13 13.60 -8.02
N ASN A 40 20.01 14.31 -7.33
CA ASN A 40 21.46 14.15 -7.49
C ASN A 40 21.96 12.77 -7.00
N SER A 41 21.35 12.24 -5.94
CA SER A 41 21.64 10.90 -5.41
C SER A 41 20.73 9.79 -5.98
N GLY A 42 19.75 10.15 -6.80
CA GLY A 42 18.71 9.23 -7.26
C GLY A 42 19.27 8.15 -8.16
N LYS A 43 19.13 6.89 -7.74
CA LYS A 43 19.42 5.72 -8.56
C LYS A 43 18.19 4.86 -8.70
N TYR A 44 17.65 4.82 -9.91
CA TYR A 44 16.50 3.98 -10.21
C TYR A 44 16.92 2.52 -10.41
N HIS A 45 16.20 1.60 -9.76
CA HIS A 45 16.41 0.16 -9.82
C HIS A 45 15.19 -0.51 -10.42
N ASN A 46 15.44 -1.46 -11.31
CA ASN A 46 14.44 -2.35 -11.89
C ASN A 46 15.01 -3.76 -11.86
N MET A 47 14.72 -4.51 -10.79
CA MET A 47 15.26 -5.86 -10.56
C MET A 47 14.14 -6.74 -10.00
N ASN A 48 14.00 -7.97 -10.49
CA ASN A 48 13.07 -8.97 -9.92
C ASN A 48 11.62 -8.47 -9.74
N ASN A 49 11.11 -7.71 -10.71
CA ASN A 49 9.80 -7.04 -10.67
C ASN A 49 9.64 -5.94 -9.59
N GLU A 50 10.70 -5.64 -8.83
CA GLU A 50 10.76 -4.49 -7.94
C GLU A 50 11.34 -3.28 -8.67
N LYS A 51 10.54 -2.21 -8.72
CA LYS A 51 10.91 -0.95 -9.36
C LYS A 51 10.87 0.20 -8.38
N TYR A 52 12.03 0.71 -7.99
CA TYR A 52 12.16 1.69 -6.92
C TYR A 52 13.28 2.70 -7.17
N CYS A 53 13.22 3.83 -6.47
CA CYS A 53 14.29 4.80 -6.45
C CYS A 53 15.12 4.67 -5.15
N SER A 54 16.41 4.41 -5.27
CA SER A 54 17.34 4.50 -4.16
C SER A 54 17.84 5.95 -4.02
N VAL A 55 17.61 6.57 -2.87
CA VAL A 55 17.88 7.99 -2.61
C VAL A 55 18.70 8.13 -1.33
N ALA A 56 19.72 9.00 -1.31
CA ALA A 56 20.45 9.32 -0.08
C ALA A 56 19.62 10.21 0.86
N ASP A 57 19.91 10.17 2.16
CA ASP A 57 19.19 10.95 3.19
C ASP A 57 18.86 12.40 2.80
N TYR A 58 19.84 13.11 2.22
CA TYR A 58 19.69 14.53 1.89
C TYR A 58 18.68 14.82 0.77
N ASP A 59 18.40 13.86 -0.10
CA ASP A 59 17.45 14.00 -1.22
C ASP A 59 16.06 13.41 -0.90
N VAL A 60 15.88 12.73 0.23
CA VAL A 60 14.59 12.12 0.62
C VAL A 60 13.46 13.16 0.66
N LYS A 61 13.72 14.35 1.20
CA LYS A 61 12.73 15.42 1.26
C LYS A 61 12.30 15.85 -0.15
N TRP A 62 13.27 16.01 -1.05
CA TRP A 62 13.03 16.40 -2.43
C TRP A 62 12.33 15.34 -3.26
N PHE A 63 12.60 14.06 -3.00
CA PHE A 63 11.85 12.95 -3.58
C PHE A 63 10.36 13.07 -3.24
N LYS A 64 10.06 13.26 -1.94
CA LYS A 64 8.67 13.40 -1.47
C LYS A 64 7.95 14.56 -2.11
N GLU A 65 8.56 15.75 -2.07
CA GLU A 65 7.96 16.97 -2.61
C GLU A 65 7.60 16.79 -4.08
N ARG A 66 8.49 16.17 -4.87
CA ARG A 66 8.27 15.93 -6.30
C ARG A 66 7.21 14.86 -6.59
N CYS A 67 7.15 13.77 -5.81
CA CYS A 67 6.03 12.83 -5.94
C CYS A 67 4.71 13.53 -5.62
N GLN A 68 4.65 14.25 -4.50
CA GLN A 68 3.40 14.86 -3.99
C GLN A 68 2.93 16.05 -4.84
N SER A 69 3.82 16.71 -5.58
CA SER A 69 3.48 17.78 -6.52
C SER A 69 3.04 17.27 -7.89
N HIS A 70 3.05 15.95 -8.13
CA HIS A 70 2.64 15.40 -9.41
C HIS A 70 1.15 15.67 -9.65
N PRO A 71 0.74 16.03 -10.89
CA PRO A 71 -0.66 16.33 -11.16
C PRO A 71 -1.56 15.12 -10.91
N THR A 72 -2.72 15.37 -10.31
CA THR A 72 -3.83 14.42 -10.21
C THR A 72 -4.61 14.37 -11.53
N ASP A 73 -5.28 13.26 -11.80
CA ASP A 73 -6.09 13.09 -13.01
C ASP A 73 -7.45 12.44 -12.69
N VAL A 74 -8.17 12.00 -13.72
CA VAL A 74 -9.50 11.39 -13.57
C VAL A 74 -9.46 10.09 -12.77
N LYS A 75 -8.29 9.46 -12.61
CA LYS A 75 -8.10 8.18 -11.89
C LYS A 75 -7.32 8.35 -10.58
N THR A 76 -6.52 9.40 -10.45
CA THR A 76 -5.62 9.62 -9.32
C THR A 76 -6.05 10.82 -8.49
N THR A 77 -6.39 10.60 -7.23
CA THR A 77 -6.85 11.67 -6.32
C THR A 77 -5.74 12.29 -5.48
N LYS A 78 -4.64 11.55 -5.27
CA LYS A 78 -3.51 12.00 -4.45
C LYS A 78 -2.23 11.25 -4.81
N TRP A 79 -1.11 11.91 -4.61
CA TRP A 79 0.22 11.32 -4.68
C TRP A 79 0.89 11.29 -3.32
N ILE A 80 1.54 10.19 -2.97
CA ILE A 80 2.29 10.03 -1.71
C ILE A 80 3.60 9.30 -1.97
N ALA A 81 4.70 9.80 -1.44
CA ALA A 81 5.96 9.08 -1.43
C ALA A 81 6.08 8.17 -0.20
N GLY A 82 6.61 6.96 -0.37
CA GLY A 82 6.81 6.03 0.73
C GLY A 82 7.83 4.95 0.42
N THR A 83 8.09 4.10 1.41
CA THR A 83 8.92 2.90 1.29
C THR A 83 8.08 1.64 1.13
N ASP A 84 6.84 1.65 1.65
CA ASP A 84 5.97 0.47 1.72
C ASP A 84 4.51 0.89 1.98
N LEU A 85 3.57 -0.01 1.70
CA LEU A 85 2.16 0.08 2.10
C LEU A 85 1.93 -0.77 3.34
N LYS A 86 1.52 -0.15 4.46
CA LYS A 86 1.07 -0.89 5.64
C LYS A 86 -0.44 -0.87 5.75
N ILE A 87 -0.99 -2.04 6.07
CA ILE A 87 -2.37 -2.15 6.51
C ILE A 87 -2.41 -1.67 7.96
N GLU A 88 -3.27 -0.69 8.23
CA GLU A 88 -3.52 -0.25 9.60
C GLU A 88 -4.42 -1.26 10.30
N MET A 89 -3.96 -1.71 11.47
CA MET A 89 -4.56 -2.79 12.25
C MET A 89 -5.13 -2.32 13.60
N ASP A 90 -5.29 -1.01 13.80
CA ASP A 90 -5.84 -0.43 15.03
C ASP A 90 -7.29 0.05 14.79
N PRO A 91 -8.28 -0.86 14.72
CA PRO A 91 -9.65 -0.46 14.51
C PRO A 91 -10.18 0.27 15.75
N LYS A 92 -10.73 1.47 15.52
CA LYS A 92 -11.41 2.29 16.53
C LYS A 92 -12.91 2.17 16.36
N GLU A 93 -13.66 2.39 17.44
CA GLU A 93 -15.11 2.42 17.32
C GLU A 93 -15.58 3.56 16.39
N PRO A 94 -16.51 3.29 15.46
CA PRO A 94 -17.11 1.98 15.16
C PRO A 94 -16.10 1.09 14.39
N TYR A 95 -15.87 -0.15 14.86
CA TYR A 95 -14.86 -1.06 14.30
C TYR A 95 -15.21 -1.45 12.86
N GLU A 96 -14.71 -0.66 11.90
CA GLU A 96 -14.87 -0.84 10.46
C GLU A 96 -13.64 -1.53 9.89
N LEU A 97 -13.84 -2.73 9.34
CA LEU A 97 -12.79 -3.58 8.81
C LEU A 97 -13.04 -3.97 7.35
N TYR A 98 -11.94 -4.23 6.66
CA TYR A 98 -11.85 -4.58 5.25
C TYR A 98 -10.92 -5.78 5.10
N CYS A 99 -11.17 -6.64 4.10
CA CYS A 99 -10.19 -7.59 3.64
C CYS A 99 -9.38 -6.96 2.50
N PHE A 100 -8.06 -6.96 2.65
CA PHE A 100 -7.13 -6.54 1.62
C PHE A 100 -6.45 -7.78 1.02
N ASN A 101 -6.23 -7.76 -0.29
CA ASN A 101 -5.38 -8.73 -0.95
C ASN A 101 -4.06 -8.09 -1.37
N TYR A 102 -2.97 -8.81 -1.13
CA TYR A 102 -1.70 -8.58 -1.78
C TYR A 102 -1.67 -9.28 -3.14
N TYR A 103 -1.93 -8.53 -4.22
CA TYR A 103 -1.72 -9.03 -5.57
C TYR A 103 -0.37 -8.54 -6.11
N THR A 104 0.40 -9.46 -6.68
CA THR A 104 1.23 -9.15 -7.86
C THR A 104 0.28 -9.24 -9.06
N THR A 105 -0.26 -8.12 -9.53
CA THR A 105 -1.34 -8.17 -10.55
C THR A 105 -0.94 -8.95 -11.80
N PHE A 106 -1.74 -9.96 -12.15
CA PHE A 106 -1.88 -10.45 -13.52
C PHE A 106 -2.70 -9.42 -14.31
N GLY A 107 -2.06 -8.78 -15.30
CA GLY A 107 -2.73 -7.87 -16.25
C GLY A 107 -1.96 -6.58 -16.51
N ASN A 108 -1.08 -6.58 -17.52
CA ASN A 108 -0.44 -5.45 -18.21
C ASN A 108 0.20 -4.29 -17.41
N LEU A 109 0.23 -4.31 -16.08
CA LEU A 109 1.08 -3.44 -15.27
C LEU A 109 2.09 -4.33 -14.52
N PRO A 110 3.33 -4.46 -15.05
CA PRO A 110 4.35 -5.29 -14.46
C PRO A 110 5.00 -4.52 -13.31
N ASP A 111 4.31 -4.36 -12.18
CA ASP A 111 4.87 -3.63 -11.05
C ASP A 111 4.47 -4.20 -9.68
N ALA A 112 5.48 -4.23 -8.80
CA ALA A 112 5.50 -4.84 -7.48
C ALA A 112 4.32 -4.44 -6.58
N GLY A 113 3.81 -5.43 -5.84
CA GLY A 113 3.09 -5.27 -4.58
C GLY A 113 2.00 -4.20 -4.54
N ALA A 114 0.84 -4.49 -5.13
CA ALA A 114 -0.37 -3.71 -4.87
C ALA A 114 -1.13 -4.34 -3.68
N LYS A 115 -1.62 -3.48 -2.78
CA LYS A 115 -2.62 -3.88 -1.78
C LYS A 115 -3.92 -3.22 -2.18
N GLU A 116 -4.94 -4.04 -2.40
CA GLU A 116 -6.25 -3.59 -2.83
C GLU A 116 -7.29 -4.12 -1.85
N LEU A 117 -8.33 -3.32 -1.62
CA LEU A 117 -9.52 -3.74 -0.89
C LEU A 117 -10.32 -4.69 -1.78
N ASP A 118 -10.78 -5.80 -1.21
CA ASP A 118 -11.66 -6.72 -1.92
C ASP A 118 -13.05 -6.76 -1.26
N ASP A 119 -14.03 -6.27 -2.00
CA ASP A 119 -15.41 -6.14 -1.53
C ASP A 119 -16.06 -7.49 -1.25
N ASP A 120 -15.81 -8.48 -2.10
CA ASP A 120 -16.44 -9.80 -1.99
C ASP A 120 -15.85 -10.59 -0.82
N ALA A 121 -14.52 -10.50 -0.64
CA ALA A 121 -13.85 -11.02 0.55
C ALA A 121 -14.36 -10.35 1.82
N THR A 122 -14.43 -9.02 1.83
CA THR A 122 -14.94 -8.24 2.97
C THR A 122 -16.36 -8.64 3.31
N LYS A 123 -17.24 -8.74 2.31
CA LYS A 123 -18.65 -9.11 2.49
C LYS A 123 -18.80 -10.53 3.01
N LYS A 124 -18.04 -11.50 2.48
CA LYS A 124 -18.07 -12.89 2.89
C LYS A 124 -17.54 -13.08 4.32
N ALA A 125 -16.42 -12.43 4.65
CA ALA A 125 -15.88 -12.45 6.00
C ALA A 125 -16.85 -11.79 6.99
N CYS A 126 -17.52 -10.71 6.58
CA CYS A 126 -18.49 -10.02 7.42
C CYS A 126 -19.73 -10.87 7.73
N SER A 127 -20.30 -11.54 6.72
CA SER A 127 -21.52 -12.33 6.88
C SER A 127 -21.31 -13.62 7.69
N ALA A 128 -20.07 -14.08 7.81
CA ALA A 128 -19.71 -15.23 8.66
C ALA A 128 -19.79 -14.92 10.17
N LEU A 129 -19.88 -13.64 10.56
CA LEU A 129 -19.80 -13.19 11.95
C LEU A 129 -21.16 -12.70 12.46
N LYS A 130 -21.49 -13.05 13.71
CA LYS A 130 -22.80 -12.70 14.28
C LYS A 130 -22.99 -11.19 14.46
N SER A 131 -21.95 -10.44 14.82
CA SER A 131 -22.06 -8.98 14.96
C SER A 131 -21.77 -8.22 13.64
N GLY A 132 -21.34 -8.93 12.60
CA GLY A 132 -20.95 -8.34 11.32
C GLY A 132 -22.12 -7.67 10.60
N LYS A 133 -21.97 -6.38 10.31
CA LYS A 133 -22.92 -5.57 9.54
C LYS A 133 -22.20 -4.91 8.37
N TYR A 134 -22.33 -5.54 7.21
CA TYR A 134 -21.74 -5.02 5.98
C TYR A 134 -22.39 -3.68 5.58
N GLN A 135 -21.57 -2.66 5.41
CA GLN A 135 -21.94 -1.36 4.88
C GLN A 135 -21.78 -1.40 3.36
N SER A 136 -22.84 -1.13 2.61
CA SER A 136 -22.82 -1.16 1.14
C SER A 136 -22.71 0.23 0.50
N ASP A 137 -22.30 1.25 1.26
CA ASP A 137 -22.07 2.59 0.73
C ASP A 137 -20.97 2.50 -0.34
N PRO A 138 -21.21 2.99 -1.58
CA PRO A 138 -20.21 3.00 -2.65
C PRO A 138 -18.87 3.63 -2.25
N LYS A 139 -18.86 4.53 -1.26
CA LYS A 139 -17.65 5.19 -0.75
C LYS A 139 -17.04 4.50 0.46
N LYS A 140 -17.75 3.55 1.07
CA LYS A 140 -17.39 2.88 2.34
C LYS A 140 -17.96 1.46 2.41
N LYS A 141 -17.43 0.58 1.57
CA LYS A 141 -17.78 -0.85 1.57
C LYS A 141 -17.00 -1.59 2.66
N SER A 142 -17.53 -1.57 3.88
CA SER A 142 -16.82 -2.06 5.08
C SER A 142 -17.64 -3.05 5.88
N CYS A 143 -16.99 -3.85 6.73
CA CYS A 143 -17.67 -4.60 7.76
C CYS A 143 -17.60 -3.86 9.10
N ARG A 144 -18.75 -3.41 9.60
CA ARG A 144 -18.85 -2.91 10.98
C ARG A 144 -19.18 -4.07 11.91
N MET A 145 -18.43 -4.21 13.01
CA MET A 145 -18.64 -5.31 13.96
C MET A 145 -18.33 -4.92 15.40
N ASP A 146 -18.60 -5.83 16.34
CA ASP A 146 -18.17 -5.69 17.73
C ASP A 146 -16.70 -6.08 17.90
N LYS A 147 -16.01 -5.49 18.89
CA LYS A 147 -14.58 -5.76 19.17
C LYS A 147 -14.22 -7.25 19.25
N LYS A 148 -15.11 -8.04 19.85
CA LYS A 148 -14.92 -9.48 20.12
C LYS A 148 -14.84 -10.34 18.84
N ASP A 149 -15.38 -9.85 17.72
CA ASP A 149 -15.43 -10.60 16.46
C ASP A 149 -14.26 -10.24 15.51
N ILE A 150 -13.41 -9.28 15.89
CA ILE A 150 -12.30 -8.77 15.05
C ILE A 150 -11.31 -9.87 14.68
N ASP A 151 -10.91 -10.72 15.62
CA ASP A 151 -9.91 -11.76 15.35
C ASP A 151 -10.47 -12.85 14.45
N GLN A 152 -11.76 -13.18 14.61
CA GLN A 152 -12.45 -14.10 13.70
C GLN A 152 -12.59 -13.49 12.30
N PHE A 153 -12.84 -12.18 12.18
CA PHE A 153 -12.84 -11.50 10.88
C PHE A 153 -11.47 -11.60 10.18
N LYS A 154 -10.37 -11.38 10.91
CA LYS A 154 -9.01 -11.54 10.36
C LYS A 154 -8.78 -12.94 9.82
N GLU A 155 -9.21 -13.96 10.55
CA GLU A 155 -9.12 -15.34 10.13
C GLU A 155 -9.92 -15.58 8.84
N GLN A 156 -11.17 -15.10 8.78
CA GLN A 156 -12.01 -15.22 7.58
C GLN A 156 -11.41 -14.54 6.35
N CYS A 157 -10.80 -13.36 6.49
CA CYS A 157 -10.06 -12.74 5.40
C CYS A 157 -8.87 -13.60 4.97
N SER A 158 -8.05 -14.08 5.92
CA SER A 158 -6.85 -14.88 5.61
C SER A 158 -7.14 -16.22 4.91
N GLN A 159 -8.33 -16.78 5.14
CA GLN A 159 -8.80 -18.03 4.54
C GLN A 159 -9.60 -17.80 3.25
N TYR A 160 -9.80 -16.55 2.84
CA TYR A 160 -10.59 -16.25 1.66
C TYR A 160 -9.90 -16.80 0.40
N GLN A 161 -10.61 -17.66 -0.32
CA GLN A 161 -10.18 -18.16 -1.61
C GLN A 161 -11.20 -17.73 -2.67
N PRO A 162 -10.81 -16.87 -3.63
CA PRO A 162 -11.67 -16.51 -4.75
C PRO A 162 -11.90 -17.73 -5.64
N SER A 163 -13.13 -17.92 -6.11
CA SER A 163 -13.48 -19.05 -7.00
C SER A 163 -13.02 -18.85 -8.45
N ASP A 164 -12.72 -17.61 -8.82
CA ASP A 164 -12.45 -17.13 -10.18
C ASP A 164 -10.99 -16.72 -10.42
N ARG A 165 -10.14 -16.80 -9.39
CA ARG A 165 -8.72 -16.41 -9.46
C ARG A 165 -7.84 -17.48 -8.81
N PRO A 166 -6.59 -17.65 -9.29
CA PRO A 166 -5.63 -18.50 -8.61
C PRO A 166 -5.44 -18.08 -7.15
N PRO A 167 -5.13 -19.00 -6.21
CA PRO A 167 -5.01 -18.71 -4.78
C PRO A 167 -3.77 -17.88 -4.41
N TYR A 168 -3.15 -17.19 -5.38
CA TYR A 168 -1.95 -16.40 -5.19
C TYR A 168 -2.35 -15.02 -4.65
N GLY A 169 -2.39 -14.90 -3.33
CA GLY A 169 -2.60 -13.64 -2.64
C GLY A 169 -2.52 -13.82 -1.13
N ASP A 170 -1.70 -13.01 -0.48
CA ASP A 170 -1.72 -12.93 0.98
C ASP A 170 -2.86 -12.00 1.39
N TRP A 171 -3.88 -12.58 2.00
CA TRP A 171 -5.05 -11.85 2.47
C TRP A 171 -4.84 -11.35 3.89
N SER A 172 -5.21 -10.12 4.16
CA SER A 172 -5.07 -9.51 5.47
C SER A 172 -6.23 -8.57 5.75
N ALA A 173 -6.81 -8.64 6.95
CA ALA A 173 -7.78 -7.65 7.36
C ALA A 173 -7.12 -6.35 7.81
N GLY A 174 -7.85 -5.25 7.82
CA GLY A 174 -7.45 -3.99 8.45
C GLY A 174 -8.50 -2.91 8.32
N THR A 175 -8.19 -1.70 8.77
CA THR A 175 -9.10 -0.52 8.71
C THR A 175 -8.81 0.43 7.57
N SER A 176 -7.55 0.46 7.14
CA SER A 176 -7.08 1.38 6.10
C SER A 176 -5.77 0.87 5.52
N LEU A 177 -5.41 1.41 4.36
CA LEU A 177 -4.08 1.31 3.80
C LEU A 177 -3.37 2.65 3.99
N ASN A 178 -2.19 2.60 4.60
CA ASN A 178 -1.33 3.76 4.79
C ASN A 178 0.00 3.56 4.07
N VAL A 179 0.38 4.55 3.27
CA VAL A 179 1.75 4.66 2.77
C VAL A 179 2.64 5.00 3.94
N VAL A 180 3.62 4.15 4.22
CA VAL A 180 4.59 4.36 5.30
C VAL A 180 5.92 4.74 4.71
N LEU A 181 6.60 5.65 5.40
CA LEU A 181 7.97 6.01 5.12
C LEU A 181 8.85 5.54 6.28
N ASN A 182 9.37 4.33 6.17
CA ASN A 182 10.34 3.81 7.14
C ASN A 182 11.73 4.21 6.69
N LEU A 183 12.18 5.40 7.09
CA LEU A 183 13.58 5.76 6.99
C LEU A 183 14.32 5.00 8.09
N LYS A 184 14.68 3.74 7.85
CA LYS A 184 15.55 3.01 8.78
C LYS A 184 16.82 3.85 8.92
N LYS A 185 17.06 4.38 10.13
CA LYS A 185 18.40 4.85 10.49
C LYS A 185 19.26 3.60 10.47
N ASN A 186 20.14 3.46 9.48
CA ASN A 186 21.21 2.47 9.60
C ASN A 186 22.02 2.90 10.81
N ALA A 187 22.00 2.07 11.86
CA ALA A 187 22.86 2.21 13.03
C ALA A 187 24.29 1.85 12.67
#